data_AF-A0AAP0G8I2-F1
#
_entry.id   AF-A0AAP0G8I2-F1
#
_cell.length_a   1.000
_cell.length_b   1.000
_cell.length_c   1.000
_cell.angle_alpha   90.00
_cell.angle_beta   90.00
_cell.angle_gamma   90.00
#
_symmetry.space_group_name_H-M   'P 1'
#
loop_
_entity.id
_entity.type
_entity.pdbx_description
1 polymer ?
#
loop_
_entity_poly.entity_id
_entity_poly.type
_entity_poly.pdbx_seq_one_letter_code
_entity_poly.pdbx_strand_id
1 'polypeptide(L)'
;MILMKNLAVLVNSRFTSPRRQLLLLPVSKIRLLTALLHVKLPIRAFTAAPAPVKMVKAVIIRELGGPEVLKWEDVEIGEPKEGEIRVKNKAIGVNFIDVYYRKGVYKTDLPFTPGREAVGIVTAVGPGLTGRKVGDVVAYAGDPMGSYAEEQILPASVAIPVPSSVDFNVAASIMLKGMTAHILLRRCFKVEPGHTILVHAAAGGVGSLLCQWANALGATVIGTVSNEEKAVQAKEDGCHHVINYTKEDFVTSVNNITSGKGVHAVYDSVGKDTFQGSLQCLASRGYMVSFGQSSGLPDPIPITDLASKSFSSPGPPLCITPQPETSCSNPQARFFPSCRPEC
;
A
#
# COMPACT_ATOMS: atom_id res chain seq x y z
N MET A 1 -9.67 -57.02 -26.54
CA MET A 1 -8.58 -57.83 -27.13
C MET A 1 -7.47 -56.86 -27.54
N ILE A 2 -6.49 -56.63 -26.65
CA ILE A 2 -5.08 -57.10 -26.80
C ILE A 2 -4.41 -56.35 -27.98
N LEU A 3 -3.47 -55.42 -27.81
CA LEU A 3 -2.13 -55.61 -27.25
C LEU A 3 -1.38 -54.25 -27.07
N MET A 4 -0.80 -54.05 -25.87
CA MET A 4 0.51 -53.46 -25.48
C MET A 4 1.01 -52.14 -26.11
N LYS A 5 1.35 -51.09 -25.34
CA LYS A 5 2.41 -50.91 -24.30
C LYS A 5 3.84 -50.75 -24.86
N ASN A 6 4.46 -49.67 -24.38
CA ASN A 6 5.91 -49.39 -24.21
C ASN A 6 6.67 -48.97 -25.48
N LEU A 7 7.51 -47.92 -25.48
CA LEU A 7 8.68 -47.78 -24.62
C LEU A 7 9.10 -46.30 -24.48
N ALA A 8 9.23 -45.82 -23.24
CA ALA A 8 10.15 -44.76 -22.85
C ALA A 8 11.47 -45.43 -22.46
N VAL A 9 12.62 -44.80 -22.75
CA VAL A 9 13.99 -44.96 -22.18
C VAL A 9 14.97 -44.49 -23.26
N LEU A 10 16.07 -43.77 -23.03
CA LEU A 10 16.61 -42.95 -21.93
C LEU A 10 17.98 -42.47 -22.50
N VAL A 11 18.52 -41.36 -21.97
CA VAL A 11 19.97 -41.03 -21.92
C VAL A 11 20.65 -40.38 -23.16
N ASN A 12 20.67 -39.04 -23.11
CA ASN A 12 21.89 -38.22 -22.89
C ASN A 12 23.25 -38.76 -23.40
N SER A 13 23.86 -38.14 -24.42
CA SER A 13 25.28 -37.73 -24.36
C SER A 13 25.73 -36.83 -25.50
N ARG A 14 26.06 -35.59 -25.11
CA ARG A 14 27.13 -34.67 -25.53
C ARG A 14 27.81 -34.84 -26.91
N PHE A 15 27.72 -33.75 -27.68
CA PHE A 15 28.73 -33.10 -28.53
C PHE A 15 30.12 -33.75 -28.69
N THR A 16 30.52 -33.99 -29.94
CA THR A 16 31.84 -33.61 -30.52
C THR A 16 31.81 -33.59 -32.07
N SER A 17 31.96 -32.40 -32.65
CA SER A 17 32.83 -31.98 -33.80
C SER A 17 32.89 -32.77 -35.15
N PRO A 18 33.11 -32.09 -36.30
CA PRO A 18 32.71 -32.55 -37.63
C PRO A 18 33.87 -33.10 -38.47
N ARG A 19 33.62 -34.10 -39.33
CA ARG A 19 34.35 -34.28 -40.60
C ARG A 19 33.68 -35.29 -41.53
N ARG A 20 33.28 -34.77 -42.70
CA ARG A 20 33.19 -35.39 -44.03
C ARG A 20 33.27 -36.92 -44.09
N GLN A 21 32.15 -37.54 -44.45
CA GLN A 21 32.16 -38.65 -45.40
C GLN A 21 31.01 -38.47 -46.41
N LEU A 22 31.44 -38.15 -47.62
CA LEU A 22 30.65 -38.06 -48.83
C LEU A 22 30.37 -39.51 -49.26
N LEU A 23 29.19 -40.04 -48.95
CA LEU A 23 28.71 -41.28 -49.56
C LEU A 23 27.60 -40.95 -50.55
N LEU A 24 27.95 -41.16 -51.82
CA LEU A 24 27.09 -41.14 -52.99
C LEU A 24 25.95 -42.15 -52.80
N LEU A 25 24.70 -41.66 -52.80
CA LEU A 25 23.51 -42.49 -52.94
C LEU A 25 22.85 -42.20 -54.31
N PRO A 26 22.36 -43.24 -55.01
CA PRO A 26 21.91 -43.14 -56.40
C PRO A 26 20.61 -42.33 -56.56
N VAL A 27 20.54 -41.57 -57.65
CA VAL A 27 19.53 -40.55 -58.02
C VAL A 27 18.13 -41.12 -58.33
N SER A 28 17.83 -42.38 -58.01
CA SER A 28 16.60 -43.06 -58.45
C SER A 28 15.46 -43.12 -57.43
N LYS A 29 15.54 -42.40 -56.30
CA LYS A 29 14.42 -42.30 -55.33
C LYS A 29 13.97 -40.87 -55.01
N ILE A 30 14.27 -39.90 -55.88
CA ILE A 30 13.69 -38.55 -55.84
C ILE A 30 12.50 -38.50 -56.80
N ARG A 31 11.45 -39.27 -56.52
CA ARG A 31 10.15 -39.12 -57.22
C ARG A 31 8.95 -39.65 -56.44
N LEU A 32 9.10 -39.82 -55.11
CA LEU A 32 8.01 -40.17 -54.21
C LEU A 32 8.05 -39.35 -52.91
N LEU A 33 8.52 -38.10 -52.98
CA LEU A 33 8.49 -37.15 -51.85
C LEU A 33 7.84 -35.80 -52.22
N THR A 34 7.11 -35.76 -53.33
CA THR A 34 6.38 -34.58 -53.83
C THR A 34 4.87 -34.85 -54.00
N ALA A 35 4.34 -35.87 -53.34
CA ALA A 35 2.91 -36.24 -53.37
C ALA A 35 2.30 -36.42 -51.96
N LEU A 36 2.87 -35.77 -50.94
CA LEU A 36 2.33 -35.72 -49.58
C LEU A 36 2.36 -34.31 -48.96
N LEU A 37 2.49 -33.27 -49.81
CA LEU A 37 2.53 -31.87 -49.38
C LEU A 37 1.21 -31.09 -49.58
N HIS A 38 0.10 -31.76 -49.93
CA HIS A 38 -1.18 -31.10 -50.22
C HIS A 38 -2.35 -31.54 -49.32
N VAL A 39 -2.10 -32.21 -48.19
CA VAL A 39 -3.15 -32.33 -47.17
C VAL A 39 -3.23 -31.00 -46.41
N LYS A 40 -4.02 -30.06 -46.93
CA LYS A 40 -4.51 -28.90 -46.17
C LYS A 40 -5.45 -29.41 -45.07
N LEU A 41 -4.89 -29.83 -43.95
CA LEU A 41 -5.64 -29.93 -42.70
C LEU A 41 -6.15 -28.51 -42.38
N PRO A 42 -7.45 -28.32 -42.13
CA PRO A 42 -7.94 -27.02 -41.72
C PRO A 42 -7.35 -26.74 -40.35
N ILE A 43 -6.44 -25.76 -40.27
CA ILE A 43 -6.08 -25.13 -39.00
C ILE A 43 -7.34 -24.40 -38.54
N ARG A 44 -8.22 -25.11 -37.82
CA ARG A 44 -9.22 -24.47 -37.00
C ARG A 44 -8.43 -23.64 -36.00
N ALA A 45 -8.47 -22.31 -36.14
CA ALA A 45 -8.13 -21.42 -35.06
C ALA A 45 -8.99 -21.86 -33.88
N PHE A 46 -8.38 -22.52 -32.90
CA PHE A 46 -9.00 -22.66 -31.59
C PHE A 46 -9.05 -21.24 -31.05
N THR A 47 -10.18 -20.57 -31.23
CA THR A 47 -10.55 -19.44 -30.39
C THR A 47 -10.56 -20.01 -28.98
N ALA A 48 -9.54 -19.70 -28.19
CA ALA A 48 -9.51 -20.07 -26.79
C ALA A 48 -10.84 -19.60 -26.19
N ALA A 49 -11.57 -20.51 -25.53
CA ALA A 49 -12.75 -20.13 -24.80
C ALA A 49 -12.38 -18.97 -23.85
N PRO A 50 -13.23 -17.95 -23.68
CA PRO A 50 -12.95 -16.88 -22.73
C PRO A 50 -12.65 -17.53 -21.38
N ALA A 51 -11.56 -17.09 -20.74
CA ALA A 51 -11.15 -17.60 -19.44
C ALA A 51 -12.34 -17.53 -18.48
N PRO A 52 -12.54 -18.54 -17.60
CA PRO A 52 -13.67 -18.58 -16.69
C PRO A 52 -13.69 -17.30 -15.84
N VAL A 53 -14.75 -16.52 -16.02
CA VAL A 53 -14.96 -15.29 -15.26
C VAL A 53 -15.48 -15.67 -13.88
N LYS A 54 -14.82 -15.18 -12.84
CA LYS A 54 -15.21 -15.46 -11.46
C LYS A 54 -16.05 -14.30 -10.94
N MET A 55 -17.20 -14.60 -10.35
CA MET A 55 -17.99 -13.61 -9.62
C MET A 55 -17.51 -13.54 -8.17
N VAL A 56 -17.24 -12.33 -7.70
CA VAL A 56 -16.93 -12.02 -6.29
C VAL A 56 -17.76 -10.83 -5.85
N LYS A 57 -17.95 -10.64 -4.56
CA LYS A 57 -18.60 -9.43 -4.05
C LYS A 57 -17.61 -8.28 -3.83
N ALA A 58 -18.04 -7.07 -4.13
CA ALA A 58 -17.30 -5.83 -3.85
C ALA A 58 -18.25 -4.68 -3.51
N VAL A 59 -17.73 -3.68 -2.78
CA VAL A 59 -18.42 -2.41 -2.57
C VAL A 59 -18.19 -1.54 -3.79
N ILE A 60 -19.26 -1.12 -4.47
CA ILE A 60 -19.22 -0.23 -5.62
C ILE A 60 -19.83 1.12 -5.26
N ILE A 61 -19.11 2.18 -5.60
CA ILE A 61 -19.59 3.56 -5.54
C ILE A 61 -19.83 4.02 -6.98
N ARG A 62 -21.10 4.28 -7.31
CA ARG A 62 -21.53 4.75 -8.65
C ARG A 62 -21.77 6.25 -8.71
N GLU A 63 -21.96 6.88 -7.56
CA GLU A 63 -22.15 8.32 -7.37
C GLU A 63 -21.52 8.77 -6.05
N LEU A 64 -21.16 10.05 -5.96
CA LEU A 64 -20.53 10.63 -4.77
C LEU A 64 -21.59 10.94 -3.70
N GLY A 65 -21.26 10.76 -2.42
CA GLY A 65 -22.21 11.04 -1.35
C GLY A 65 -21.80 10.59 0.07
N GLY A 66 -22.82 10.44 0.92
CA GLY A 66 -22.69 9.87 2.25
C GLY A 66 -22.49 8.35 2.21
N PRO A 67 -22.50 7.66 3.36
CA PRO A 67 -22.31 6.21 3.42
C PRO A 67 -23.31 5.39 2.60
N GLU A 68 -24.51 5.94 2.33
CA GLU A 68 -25.60 5.30 1.59
C GLU A 68 -25.26 4.93 0.13
N VAL A 69 -24.23 5.56 -0.45
CA VAL A 69 -23.78 5.26 -1.82
C VAL A 69 -22.94 3.98 -1.93
N LEU A 70 -22.52 3.40 -0.79
CA LEU A 70 -21.75 2.15 -0.74
C LEU A 70 -22.68 0.96 -1.04
N LYS A 71 -22.59 0.39 -2.25
CA LYS A 71 -23.43 -0.76 -2.66
C LYS A 71 -22.64 -2.06 -2.72
N TRP A 72 -23.16 -3.13 -2.12
CA TRP A 72 -22.54 -4.46 -2.15
C TRP A 72 -23.02 -5.23 -3.38
N GLU A 73 -22.18 -5.34 -4.40
CA GLU A 73 -22.53 -5.84 -5.72
C GLU A 73 -21.67 -7.06 -6.10
N ASP A 74 -22.18 -7.90 -7.01
CA ASP A 74 -21.37 -8.93 -7.67
C ASP A 74 -20.55 -8.29 -8.78
N VAL A 75 -19.25 -8.60 -8.82
CA VAL A 75 -18.31 -8.11 -9.83
C VAL A 75 -17.55 -9.27 -10.45
N GLU A 76 -17.26 -9.11 -11.73
CA GLU A 76 -16.43 -10.04 -12.49
C GLU A 76 -14.95 -9.77 -12.17
N ILE A 77 -14.23 -10.81 -11.77
CA ILE A 77 -12.77 -10.79 -11.64
C ILE A 77 -12.16 -11.81 -12.60
N GLY A 78 -11.17 -11.34 -13.36
CA GLY A 78 -10.42 -12.16 -14.31
C GLY A 78 -9.32 -12.99 -13.64
N GLU A 79 -8.37 -13.41 -14.46
CA GLU A 79 -7.12 -14.03 -14.02
C GLU A 79 -5.98 -12.98 -13.97
N PRO A 80 -5.04 -13.09 -13.01
CA PRO A 80 -3.92 -12.16 -12.92
C PRO A 80 -3.02 -12.24 -14.15
N LYS A 81 -2.59 -11.08 -14.65
CA LYS A 81 -1.61 -10.95 -15.73
C LYS A 81 -0.18 -11.12 -15.22
N GLU A 82 0.80 -11.11 -16.12
CA GLU A 82 2.22 -11.08 -15.75
C GLU A 82 2.50 -9.97 -14.72
N GLY A 83 3.20 -10.31 -13.65
CA GLY A 83 3.51 -9.39 -12.55
C GLY A 83 2.39 -9.20 -11.52
N GLU A 84 1.20 -9.79 -11.72
CA GLU A 84 0.05 -9.65 -10.82
C GLU A 84 -0.20 -10.90 -9.98
N ILE A 85 -0.91 -10.71 -8.87
CA ILE A 85 -1.45 -11.76 -8.02
C ILE A 85 -2.93 -11.47 -7.76
N ARG A 86 -3.73 -12.53 -7.58
CA ARG A 86 -5.09 -12.43 -7.04
C ARG A 86 -5.03 -12.76 -5.55
N VAL A 87 -5.56 -11.86 -4.73
CA VAL A 87 -5.59 -11.99 -3.28
C VAL A 87 -7.04 -12.10 -2.82
N LYS A 88 -7.35 -13.11 -2.00
CA LYS A 88 -8.62 -13.20 -1.28
C LYS A 88 -8.50 -12.54 0.08
N ASN A 89 -9.20 -11.45 0.25
CA ASN A 89 -9.14 -10.62 1.45
C ASN A 89 -9.74 -11.35 2.64
N LYS A 90 -9.05 -11.24 3.78
CA LYS A 90 -9.46 -11.79 5.07
C LYS A 90 -9.90 -10.69 6.03
N ALA A 91 -9.21 -9.57 5.98
CA ALA A 91 -9.58 -8.35 6.68
C ALA A 91 -9.12 -7.14 5.83
N ILE A 92 -9.87 -6.05 5.94
CA ILE A 92 -9.60 -4.79 5.23
C ILE A 92 -9.47 -3.67 6.26
N GLY A 93 -8.62 -2.69 5.98
CA GLY A 93 -8.52 -1.50 6.82
C GLY A 93 -9.38 -0.38 6.26
N VAL A 94 -10.14 0.25 7.15
CA VAL A 94 -10.96 1.43 6.85
C VAL A 94 -10.17 2.68 7.21
N ASN A 95 -10.12 3.64 6.29
CA ASN A 95 -9.34 4.86 6.45
C ASN A 95 -10.16 6.10 6.08
N PHE A 96 -9.80 7.24 6.68
CA PHE A 96 -10.52 8.49 6.40
C PHE A 96 -10.36 8.94 4.93
N ILE A 97 -9.28 8.53 4.27
CA ILE A 97 -9.07 8.77 2.83
C ILE A 97 -10.18 8.16 1.98
N ASP A 98 -10.80 7.06 2.41
CA ASP A 98 -11.93 6.43 1.71
C ASP A 98 -13.15 7.38 1.70
N VAL A 99 -13.32 8.17 2.76
CA VAL A 99 -14.35 9.21 2.85
C VAL A 99 -14.05 10.37 1.90
N TYR A 100 -12.78 10.76 1.72
CA TYR A 100 -12.41 11.81 0.77
C TYR A 100 -12.73 11.43 -0.66
N TYR A 101 -12.46 10.19 -1.06
CA TYR A 101 -12.85 9.69 -2.38
C TYR A 101 -14.38 9.60 -2.53
N ARG A 102 -15.07 9.01 -1.54
CA ARG A 102 -16.54 8.87 -1.58
C ARG A 102 -17.26 10.21 -1.67
N LYS A 103 -16.75 11.26 -1.00
CA LYS A 103 -17.33 12.61 -1.02
C LYS A 103 -16.83 13.48 -2.18
N GLY A 104 -15.87 13.01 -2.98
CA GLY A 104 -15.30 13.79 -4.10
C GLY A 104 -14.32 14.88 -3.71
N VAL A 105 -13.82 14.88 -2.47
CA VAL A 105 -12.71 15.77 -2.06
C VAL A 105 -11.44 15.38 -2.84
N TYR A 106 -11.22 14.08 -2.99
CA TYR A 106 -10.22 13.54 -3.91
C TYR A 106 -10.90 12.99 -5.16
N LYS A 107 -10.33 13.32 -6.32
CA LYS A 107 -10.88 12.94 -7.63
C LYS A 107 -10.57 11.48 -7.93
N THR A 108 -11.58 10.76 -8.43
CA THR A 108 -11.50 9.40 -8.96
C THR A 108 -12.59 9.23 -10.00
N ASP A 109 -12.39 8.34 -10.96
CA ASP A 109 -13.43 7.97 -11.92
C ASP A 109 -14.49 7.10 -11.25
N LEU A 110 -15.74 7.24 -11.72
CA LEU A 110 -16.88 6.43 -11.29
C LEU A 110 -17.23 5.40 -12.39
N PRO A 111 -17.68 4.19 -12.04
CA PRO A 111 -17.75 3.66 -10.68
C PRO A 111 -16.38 3.22 -10.15
N PHE A 112 -16.21 3.17 -8.82
CA PHE A 112 -14.99 2.63 -8.20
C PHE A 112 -15.28 1.79 -6.96
N THR A 113 -14.33 0.92 -6.62
CA THR A 113 -14.28 0.18 -5.35
C THR A 113 -13.36 0.91 -4.37
N PRO A 114 -13.84 1.30 -3.17
CA PRO A 114 -12.99 1.97 -2.17
C PRO A 114 -12.02 0.99 -1.47
N GLY A 115 -11.16 1.55 -0.61
CA GLY A 115 -10.26 0.79 0.25
C GLY A 115 -8.83 0.71 -0.27
N ARG A 116 -7.90 1.05 0.61
CA ARG A 116 -6.46 1.15 0.30
C ARG A 116 -5.58 0.22 1.10
N GLU A 117 -6.13 -0.64 1.92
CA GLU A 117 -5.34 -1.64 2.63
C GLU A 117 -6.14 -2.90 2.92
N ALA A 118 -5.46 -4.04 2.91
CA ALA A 118 -6.00 -5.32 3.34
C ALA A 118 -4.89 -6.32 3.64
N VAL A 119 -5.30 -7.41 4.28
CA VAL A 119 -4.56 -8.66 4.33
C VAL A 119 -5.39 -9.77 3.71
N GLY A 120 -4.73 -10.69 3.04
CA GLY A 120 -5.39 -11.82 2.40
C GLY A 120 -4.45 -12.95 2.06
N ILE A 121 -5.01 -13.92 1.35
CA ILE A 121 -4.30 -15.11 0.89
C ILE A 121 -4.23 -15.07 -0.63
N VAL A 122 -3.05 -15.29 -1.20
CA VAL A 122 -2.88 -15.39 -2.65
C VAL A 122 -3.64 -16.62 -3.17
N THR A 123 -4.57 -16.41 -4.10
CA THR A 123 -5.39 -17.46 -4.73
C THR A 123 -4.99 -17.77 -6.16
N ALA A 124 -4.32 -16.85 -6.86
CA ALA A 124 -3.74 -17.07 -8.17
C ALA A 124 -2.52 -16.17 -8.37
N VAL A 125 -1.61 -16.61 -9.25
CA VAL A 125 -0.37 -15.92 -9.59
C VAL A 125 -0.29 -15.80 -11.12
N GLY A 126 0.05 -14.60 -11.59
CA GLY A 126 0.23 -14.34 -13.00
C GLY A 126 1.37 -15.13 -13.64
N PRO A 127 1.34 -15.32 -14.97
CA PRO A 127 2.39 -16.03 -15.69
C PRO A 127 3.78 -15.42 -15.43
N GLY A 128 4.80 -16.27 -15.28
CA GLY A 128 6.20 -15.84 -15.15
C GLY A 128 6.59 -15.22 -13.81
N LEU A 129 5.65 -14.98 -12.89
CA LEU A 129 5.98 -14.38 -11.60
C LEU A 129 6.75 -15.36 -10.70
N THR A 130 7.96 -14.95 -10.32
CA THR A 130 8.78 -15.64 -9.31
C THR A 130 8.72 -14.89 -7.98
N GLY A 131 8.67 -15.60 -6.84
CA GLY A 131 8.72 -14.99 -5.50
C GLY A 131 7.38 -14.86 -4.77
N ARG A 132 6.27 -15.27 -5.40
CA ARG A 132 4.96 -15.45 -4.76
C ARG A 132 4.34 -16.77 -5.19
N LYS A 133 3.55 -17.38 -4.31
CA LYS A 133 2.79 -18.60 -4.60
C LYS A 133 1.39 -18.55 -4.01
N VAL A 134 0.50 -19.36 -4.57
CA VAL A 134 -0.82 -19.62 -3.99
C VAL A 134 -0.66 -20.11 -2.54
N GLY A 135 -1.47 -19.56 -1.64
CA GLY A 135 -1.41 -19.82 -0.20
C GLY A 135 -0.54 -18.85 0.59
N ASP A 136 0.24 -17.98 -0.06
CA ASP A 136 0.98 -16.93 0.66
C ASP A 136 0.00 -15.98 1.37
N VAL A 137 0.30 -15.68 2.65
CA VAL A 137 -0.40 -14.62 3.39
C VAL A 137 0.31 -13.30 3.11
N VAL A 138 -0.42 -12.35 2.55
CA VAL A 138 0.11 -11.05 2.15
C VAL A 138 -0.75 -9.91 2.65
N ALA A 139 -0.10 -8.81 3.03
CA ALA A 139 -0.75 -7.54 3.26
C ALA A 139 -0.31 -6.55 2.17
N TYR A 140 -1.19 -5.61 1.85
CA TYR A 140 -0.93 -4.59 0.84
C TYR A 140 -1.58 -3.28 1.25
N ALA A 141 -0.99 -2.18 0.79
CA ALA A 141 -1.48 -0.82 1.03
C ALA A 141 -1.21 0.09 -0.16
N GLY A 142 -2.04 1.11 -0.35
CA GLY A 142 -1.88 2.12 -1.39
C GLY A 142 -2.62 1.75 -2.67
N ASP A 143 -1.97 1.99 -3.82
CA ASP A 143 -2.54 1.72 -5.13
C ASP A 143 -2.15 0.32 -5.64
N PRO A 144 -3.03 -0.37 -6.38
CA PRO A 144 -4.38 0.06 -6.76
C PRO A 144 -5.38 -0.01 -5.59
N MET A 145 -6.26 1.00 -5.52
CA MET A 145 -7.43 0.99 -4.63
C MET A 145 -8.39 -0.15 -5.02
N GLY A 146 -9.16 -0.64 -4.06
CA GLY A 146 -10.19 -1.66 -4.30
C GLY A 146 -10.29 -2.74 -3.23
N SER A 147 -9.73 -2.51 -2.04
CA SER A 147 -9.68 -3.54 -1.02
C SER A 147 -11.05 -3.88 -0.42
N TYR A 148 -12.09 -3.06 -0.64
CA TYR A 148 -13.47 -3.36 -0.23
C TYR A 148 -14.10 -4.39 -1.18
N ALA A 149 -13.44 -5.53 -1.34
CA ALA A 149 -13.82 -6.65 -2.18
C ALA A 149 -13.39 -7.95 -1.51
N GLU A 150 -14.09 -9.04 -1.82
CA GLU A 150 -13.71 -10.38 -1.38
C GLU A 150 -12.37 -10.81 -1.99
N GLU A 151 -12.14 -10.47 -3.27
CA GLU A 151 -10.87 -10.71 -3.96
C GLU A 151 -10.47 -9.50 -4.81
N GLN A 152 -9.17 -9.28 -4.94
CA GLN A 152 -8.59 -8.22 -5.76
C GLN A 152 -7.37 -8.73 -6.52
N ILE A 153 -7.21 -8.30 -7.77
CA ILE A 153 -5.96 -8.46 -8.53
C ILE A 153 -5.11 -7.20 -8.34
N LEU A 154 -3.85 -7.39 -7.99
CA LEU A 154 -2.91 -6.29 -7.76
C LEU A 154 -1.47 -6.69 -8.15
N PRO A 155 -0.58 -5.73 -8.42
CA PRO A 155 0.83 -6.01 -8.70
C PRO A 155 1.49 -6.72 -7.51
N ALA A 156 2.23 -7.79 -7.78
CA ALA A 156 2.91 -8.57 -6.73
C ALA A 156 3.92 -7.74 -5.91
N SER A 157 4.43 -6.65 -6.50
CA SER A 157 5.42 -5.76 -5.91
C SER A 157 4.91 -4.90 -4.75
N VAL A 158 3.59 -4.67 -4.65
CA VAL A 158 2.98 -3.90 -3.55
C VAL A 158 2.54 -4.77 -2.39
N ALA A 159 2.49 -6.09 -2.60
CA ALA A 159 2.19 -7.06 -1.56
C ALA A 159 3.45 -7.40 -0.74
N ILE A 160 3.31 -7.42 0.58
CA ILE A 160 4.35 -7.83 1.52
C ILE A 160 3.93 -9.09 2.29
N PRO A 161 4.87 -9.99 2.65
CA PRO A 161 4.52 -11.16 3.44
C PRO A 161 4.09 -10.75 4.85
N VAL A 162 3.09 -11.44 5.40
CA VAL A 162 2.69 -11.26 6.81
C VAL A 162 3.30 -12.39 7.64
N PRO A 163 4.02 -12.10 8.72
CA PRO A 163 4.51 -13.12 9.64
C PRO A 163 3.35 -13.93 10.23
N SER A 164 3.52 -15.24 10.38
CA SER A 164 2.47 -16.13 10.92
C SER A 164 2.06 -15.81 12.36
N SER A 165 2.87 -15.03 13.08
CA SER A 165 2.57 -14.56 14.43
C SER A 165 1.65 -13.33 14.48
N VAL A 166 1.32 -12.73 13.33
CA VAL A 166 0.49 -11.52 13.26
C VAL A 166 -0.91 -11.90 12.79
N ASP A 167 -1.91 -11.59 13.61
CA ASP A 167 -3.32 -11.78 13.28
C ASP A 167 -3.74 -10.94 12.06
N PHE A 168 -4.72 -11.43 11.29
CA PHE A 168 -5.19 -10.73 10.10
C PHE A 168 -5.78 -9.35 10.40
N ASN A 169 -6.53 -9.18 11.49
CA ASN A 169 -7.09 -7.86 11.83
C ASN A 169 -5.98 -6.88 12.22
N VAL A 170 -4.95 -7.37 12.92
CA VAL A 170 -3.77 -6.57 13.23
C VAL A 170 -3.06 -6.16 11.93
N ALA A 171 -2.75 -7.11 11.05
CA ALA A 171 -2.09 -6.82 9.77
C ALA A 171 -2.89 -5.82 8.91
N ALA A 172 -4.21 -6.01 8.78
CA ALA A 172 -5.06 -5.10 8.01
C ALA A 172 -5.20 -3.70 8.63
N SER A 173 -5.03 -3.57 9.95
CA SER A 173 -5.19 -2.29 10.64
C SER A 173 -3.94 -1.41 10.60
N ILE A 174 -2.74 -1.99 10.41
CA ILE A 174 -1.47 -1.27 10.56
C ILE A 174 -0.81 -0.83 9.26
N MET A 175 -1.17 -1.36 8.09
CA MET A 175 -0.37 -1.20 6.88
C MET A 175 -0.23 0.27 6.45
N LEU A 176 -1.35 0.91 6.07
CA LEU A 176 -1.36 2.30 5.64
C LEU A 176 -1.00 3.24 6.79
N LYS A 177 -1.46 2.93 8.00
CA LYS A 177 -1.28 3.77 9.19
C LYS A 177 0.18 3.76 9.66
N GLY A 178 0.81 2.59 9.68
CA GLY A 178 2.23 2.39 10.00
C GLY A 178 3.15 2.98 8.95
N MET A 179 2.84 2.83 7.65
CA MET A 179 3.56 3.53 6.58
C MET A 179 3.48 5.05 6.74
N THR A 180 2.30 5.56 7.10
CA THR A 180 2.10 7.00 7.38
C THR A 180 2.93 7.44 8.56
N ALA A 181 2.84 6.75 9.71
CA ALA A 181 3.66 7.04 10.89
C ALA A 181 5.17 7.02 10.58
N HIS A 182 5.63 6.06 9.78
CA HIS A 182 7.03 6.00 9.34
C HIS A 182 7.45 7.26 8.57
N ILE A 183 6.68 7.65 7.54
CA ILE A 183 7.01 8.83 6.74
C ILE A 183 7.03 10.09 7.62
N LEU A 184 6.02 10.24 8.48
CA LEU A 184 5.88 11.39 9.37
C LEU A 184 7.07 11.53 10.34
N LEU A 185 7.47 10.44 10.99
CA LEU A 185 8.51 10.43 12.02
C LEU A 185 9.94 10.30 11.49
N ARG A 186 10.13 9.80 10.27
CA ARG A 186 11.45 9.47 9.72
C ARG A 186 11.84 10.31 8.50
N ARG A 187 10.88 10.89 7.78
CA ARG A 187 11.14 11.62 6.52
C ARG A 187 10.64 13.06 6.52
N CYS A 188 9.45 13.35 7.06
CA CYS A 188 8.93 14.73 7.14
C CYS A 188 9.67 15.54 8.20
N PHE A 189 9.64 15.06 9.44
CA PHE A 189 10.46 15.55 10.53
C PHE A 189 11.12 14.34 11.18
N LYS A 190 12.44 14.23 11.05
CA LYS A 190 13.18 13.10 11.63
C LYS A 190 13.20 13.25 13.14
N VAL A 191 12.36 12.50 13.82
CA VAL A 191 12.28 12.49 15.28
C VAL A 191 13.54 11.85 15.87
N GLU A 192 14.09 12.50 16.89
CA GLU A 192 15.29 12.12 17.62
C GLU A 192 15.04 12.34 19.12
N PRO A 193 15.82 11.67 20.00
CA PRO A 193 15.68 11.85 21.44
C PRO A 193 15.75 13.31 21.87
N GLY A 194 14.87 13.71 22.78
CA GLY A 194 14.79 15.09 23.30
C GLY A 194 13.89 16.04 22.49
N HIS A 195 13.40 15.63 21.31
CA HIS A 195 12.36 16.40 20.63
C HIS A 195 11.02 16.31 21.38
N THR A 196 10.40 17.46 21.62
CA THR A 196 8.97 17.55 21.98
C THR A 196 8.10 17.70 20.74
N ILE A 197 7.04 16.89 20.62
CA ILE A 197 6.08 16.92 19.50
C ILE A 197 4.64 17.02 19.98
N LEU A 198 3.77 17.59 19.16
CA LEU A 198 2.32 17.60 19.34
C LEU A 198 1.65 16.69 18.29
N VAL A 199 0.75 15.82 18.74
CA VAL A 199 0.01 14.89 17.89
C VAL A 199 -1.49 15.12 18.06
N HIS A 200 -2.14 15.60 17.01
CA HIS A 200 -3.60 15.71 17.02
C HIS A 200 -4.26 14.35 16.76
N ALA A 201 -5.43 14.14 17.36
CA ALA A 201 -6.16 12.88 17.32
C ALA A 201 -5.27 11.70 17.76
N ALA A 202 -4.62 11.84 18.91
CA ALA A 202 -3.59 10.92 19.41
C ALA A 202 -4.10 9.48 19.60
N ALA A 203 -5.38 9.30 19.95
CA ALA A 203 -6.03 7.98 20.05
C ALA A 203 -6.71 7.53 18.73
N GLY A 204 -6.42 8.18 17.61
CA GLY A 204 -6.88 7.81 16.28
C GLY A 204 -5.99 6.74 15.64
N GLY A 205 -6.39 6.21 14.48
CA GLY A 205 -5.68 5.08 13.87
C GLY A 205 -4.20 5.33 13.52
N VAL A 206 -3.86 6.53 13.04
CA VAL A 206 -2.45 6.92 12.83
C VAL A 206 -1.83 7.42 14.13
N GLY A 207 -2.60 8.19 14.90
CA GLY A 207 -2.15 8.80 16.15
C GLY A 207 -1.61 7.78 17.14
N SER A 208 -2.27 6.65 17.32
CA SER A 208 -1.86 5.62 18.29
C SER A 208 -0.48 5.05 17.95
N LEU A 209 -0.29 4.63 16.69
CA LEU A 209 1.00 4.12 16.19
C LEU A 209 2.09 5.19 16.21
N LEU A 210 1.74 6.43 15.86
CA LEU A 210 2.68 7.55 15.83
C LEU A 210 3.16 7.89 17.25
N CYS A 211 2.27 7.92 18.24
CA CYS A 211 2.63 8.18 19.63
C CYS A 211 3.55 7.09 20.18
N GLN A 212 3.22 5.82 19.93
CA GLN A 212 4.02 4.69 20.41
C GLN A 212 5.44 4.75 19.85
N TRP A 213 5.55 4.98 18.53
CA TRP A 213 6.84 5.03 17.87
C TRP A 213 7.64 6.29 18.24
N ALA A 214 7.00 7.45 18.34
CA ALA A 214 7.67 8.68 18.75
C ALA A 214 8.23 8.57 20.18
N ASN A 215 7.46 7.99 21.11
CA ASN A 215 7.93 7.70 22.45
C ASN A 215 9.13 6.73 22.44
N ALA A 216 9.04 5.63 21.68
CA ALA A 216 10.13 4.68 21.53
C ALA A 216 11.41 5.29 20.89
N LEU A 217 11.28 6.36 20.11
CA LEU A 217 12.40 7.14 19.56
C LEU A 217 12.97 8.16 20.56
N GLY A 218 12.40 8.30 21.76
CA GLY A 218 12.85 9.19 22.82
C GLY A 218 12.29 10.61 22.74
N ALA A 219 11.19 10.82 22.01
CA ALA A 219 10.50 12.11 21.99
C ALA A 219 9.53 12.28 23.16
N THR A 220 9.39 13.51 23.64
CA THR A 220 8.29 13.88 24.54
C THR A 220 7.02 14.11 23.70
N VAL A 221 6.03 13.24 23.87
CA VAL A 221 4.80 13.25 23.08
C VAL A 221 3.68 13.96 23.83
N ILE A 222 3.15 15.03 23.25
CA ILE A 222 1.91 15.69 23.68
C ILE A 222 0.80 15.28 22.72
N GLY A 223 -0.27 14.67 23.22
CA GLY A 223 -1.40 14.21 22.41
C GLY A 223 -2.68 14.97 22.68
N THR A 224 -3.49 15.25 21.65
CA THR A 224 -4.86 15.79 21.85
C THR A 224 -5.94 14.73 21.61
N VAL A 225 -6.96 14.72 22.48
CA VAL A 225 -8.07 13.76 22.46
C VAL A 225 -9.40 14.43 22.79
N SER A 226 -10.50 13.74 22.47
CA SER A 226 -11.86 14.28 22.59
C SER A 226 -12.62 13.87 23.87
N ASN A 227 -12.11 12.89 24.62
CA ASN A 227 -12.75 12.35 25.82
C ASN A 227 -11.73 11.60 26.68
N GLU A 228 -12.16 11.17 27.87
CA GLU A 228 -11.29 10.53 28.86
C GLU A 228 -10.89 9.11 28.47
N GLU A 229 -11.76 8.36 27.79
CA GLU A 229 -11.44 7.00 27.34
C GLU A 229 -10.28 7.03 26.34
N LYS A 230 -10.31 7.99 25.40
CA LYS A 230 -9.19 8.23 24.48
C LYS A 230 -7.98 8.80 25.20
N ALA A 231 -8.15 9.52 26.30
CA ALA A 231 -7.03 10.03 27.06
C ALA A 231 -6.21 8.91 27.70
N VAL A 232 -6.90 7.91 28.26
CA VAL A 232 -6.29 6.68 28.78
C VAL A 232 -5.55 5.96 27.65
N GLN A 233 -6.20 5.72 26.51
CA GLN A 233 -5.58 5.07 25.36
C GLN A 233 -4.35 5.82 24.86
N ALA A 234 -4.43 7.14 24.69
CA ALA A 234 -3.29 7.95 24.21
C ALA A 234 -2.10 7.88 25.17
N LYS A 235 -2.35 7.81 26.48
CA LYS A 235 -1.30 7.63 27.49
C LYS A 235 -0.66 6.23 27.39
N GLU A 236 -1.46 5.18 27.22
CA GLU A 236 -0.96 3.81 26.98
C GLU A 236 -0.16 3.73 25.67
N ASP A 237 -0.56 4.50 24.66
CA ASP A 237 0.14 4.66 23.39
C ASP A 237 1.41 5.52 23.48
N GLY A 238 1.81 5.98 24.68
CA GLY A 238 3.08 6.68 24.87
C GLY A 238 3.02 8.21 24.83
N CYS A 239 1.83 8.81 24.86
CA CYS A 239 1.72 10.23 25.20
C CYS A 239 2.20 10.48 26.64
N HIS A 240 3.15 11.39 26.79
CA HIS A 240 3.63 11.85 28.08
C HIS A 240 2.65 12.86 28.70
N HIS A 241 2.05 13.67 27.83
CA HIS A 241 1.00 14.62 28.18
C HIS A 241 -0.19 14.41 27.26
N VAL A 242 -1.39 14.43 27.82
CA VAL A 242 -2.63 14.27 27.06
C VAL A 242 -3.54 15.45 27.37
N ILE A 243 -4.01 16.11 26.33
CA ILE A 243 -4.88 17.28 26.39
C ILE A 243 -6.27 16.87 25.91
N ASN A 244 -7.27 17.01 26.78
CA ASN A 244 -8.65 16.85 26.37
C ASN A 244 -9.18 18.19 25.85
N TYR A 245 -9.12 18.38 24.53
CA TYR A 245 -9.43 19.67 23.89
C TYR A 245 -10.90 20.10 24.02
N THR A 246 -11.77 19.23 24.55
CA THR A 246 -13.17 19.58 24.86
C THR A 246 -13.32 20.28 26.21
N LYS A 247 -12.30 20.21 27.07
CA LYS A 247 -12.29 20.78 28.43
C LYS A 247 -11.34 21.95 28.58
N GLU A 248 -10.29 22.00 27.78
CA GLU A 248 -9.26 23.02 27.84
C GLU A 248 -8.74 23.39 26.45
N ASP A 249 -8.19 24.60 26.35
CA ASP A 249 -7.52 25.06 25.13
C ASP A 249 -6.15 24.39 25.00
N PHE A 250 -5.91 23.74 23.86
CA PHE A 250 -4.68 23.00 23.64
C PHE A 250 -3.47 23.91 23.45
N VAL A 251 -3.64 25.13 22.92
CA VAL A 251 -2.54 26.06 22.73
C VAL A 251 -1.98 26.50 24.07
N THR A 252 -2.86 26.91 24.99
CA THR A 252 -2.51 27.28 26.36
C THR A 252 -1.83 26.10 27.08
N SER A 253 -2.38 24.89 26.93
CA SER A 253 -1.83 23.69 27.55
C SER A 253 -0.42 23.34 27.05
N VAL A 254 -0.21 23.38 25.73
CA VAL A 254 1.11 23.16 25.12
C VAL A 254 2.10 24.23 25.57
N ASN A 255 1.68 25.50 25.63
CA ASN A 255 2.51 26.59 26.09
C ASN A 255 2.99 26.38 27.55
N ASN A 256 2.09 25.92 28.42
CA ASN A 256 2.42 25.59 29.81
C ASN A 256 3.39 24.40 29.91
N ILE A 257 3.09 23.30 29.20
CA ILE A 257 3.93 22.09 29.17
C ILE A 257 5.34 22.41 28.66
N THR A 258 5.45 23.25 27.64
CA THR A 258 6.74 23.60 27.01
C THR A 258 7.41 24.83 27.64
N SER A 259 6.82 25.42 28.67
CA SER A 259 7.30 26.65 29.32
C SER A 259 7.58 27.78 28.31
N GLY A 260 6.67 27.99 27.36
CA GLY A 260 6.80 29.03 26.34
C GLY A 260 7.68 28.68 25.14
N LYS A 261 8.37 27.54 25.15
CA LYS A 261 9.34 27.19 24.08
C LYS A 261 8.66 26.67 22.82
N GLY A 262 7.46 26.10 22.92
CA GLY A 262 6.77 25.42 21.83
C GLY A 262 7.34 24.03 21.52
N VAL A 263 6.75 23.37 20.51
CA VAL A 263 7.12 22.01 20.06
C VAL A 263 7.95 22.04 18.79
N HIS A 264 8.79 21.03 18.59
CA HIS A 264 9.66 20.93 17.40
C HIS A 264 8.86 20.52 16.16
N ALA A 265 7.82 19.71 16.33
CA ALA A 265 6.91 19.34 15.27
C ALA A 265 5.47 19.19 15.76
N VAL A 266 4.53 19.56 14.91
CA VAL A 266 3.10 19.24 15.05
C VAL A 266 2.72 18.27 13.95
N TYR A 267 2.04 17.19 14.31
CA TYR A 267 1.43 16.24 13.39
C TYR A 267 -0.09 16.44 13.40
N ASP A 268 -0.61 16.98 12.29
CA ASP A 268 -2.01 17.41 12.17
C ASP A 268 -2.76 16.60 11.12
N SER A 269 -3.73 15.79 11.58
CA SER A 269 -4.68 15.06 10.73
C SER A 269 -6.06 15.72 10.64
N VAL A 270 -6.29 16.79 11.42
CA VAL A 270 -7.61 17.39 11.63
C VAL A 270 -7.85 18.53 10.65
N GLY A 271 -6.85 19.38 10.43
CA GLY A 271 -6.93 20.48 9.47
C GLY A 271 -7.61 21.71 10.05
N LYS A 272 -8.71 22.17 9.44
CA LYS A 272 -9.32 23.49 9.67
C LYS A 272 -9.38 23.95 11.14
N ASP A 273 -9.76 23.06 12.06
CA ASP A 273 -10.08 23.43 13.45
C ASP A 273 -8.82 23.55 14.32
N THR A 274 -7.73 22.88 13.95
CA THR A 274 -6.49 22.82 14.74
C THR A 274 -5.38 23.67 14.12
N PHE A 275 -5.41 23.88 12.81
CA PHE A 275 -4.27 24.36 12.03
C PHE A 275 -3.66 25.67 12.52
N GLN A 276 -4.48 26.68 12.84
CA GLN A 276 -3.96 27.96 13.35
C GLN A 276 -3.36 27.83 14.75
N GLY A 277 -3.99 27.08 15.65
CA GLY A 277 -3.44 26.81 16.98
C GLY A 277 -2.16 25.97 16.91
N SER A 278 -2.07 25.04 15.96
CA SER A 278 -0.86 24.26 15.67
C SER A 278 0.34 25.16 15.37
N LEU A 279 0.16 26.21 14.54
CA LEU A 279 1.23 27.19 14.25
C LEU A 279 1.67 27.96 15.51
N GLN A 280 0.73 28.28 16.39
CA GLN A 280 1.02 28.95 17.66
C GLN A 280 1.81 28.05 18.62
N CYS A 281 1.59 26.73 18.57
CA CYS A 281 2.27 25.74 19.41
C CYS A 281 3.74 25.49 19.00
N LEU A 282 4.14 25.83 17.78
CA LEU A 282 5.49 25.53 17.29
C LEU A 282 6.58 26.37 17.96
N ALA A 283 7.73 25.74 18.19
CA ALA A 283 8.97 26.42 18.53
C ALA A 283 9.51 27.23 17.32
N SER A 284 10.52 28.06 17.57
CA SER A 284 11.29 28.67 16.48
C SER A 284 11.89 27.57 15.60
N ARG A 285 11.69 27.69 14.28
CA ARG A 285 12.08 26.71 13.25
C ARG A 285 11.36 25.36 13.38
N GLY A 286 10.20 25.35 14.02
CA GLY A 286 9.35 24.17 14.14
C GLY A 286 8.73 23.72 12.81
N TYR A 287 8.28 22.48 12.80
CA TYR A 287 7.70 21.81 11.63
C TYR A 287 6.18 21.62 11.77
N MET A 288 5.42 22.20 10.84
CA MET A 288 4.00 21.88 10.70
C MET A 288 3.84 20.75 9.69
N VAL A 289 3.49 19.55 10.15
CA VAL A 289 3.27 18.39 9.28
C VAL A 289 1.77 18.12 9.20
N SER A 290 1.13 18.73 8.21
CA SER A 290 -0.28 18.49 7.88
C SER A 290 -0.41 17.29 6.95
N PHE A 291 -1.16 16.26 7.38
CA PHE A 291 -1.33 15.01 6.63
C PHE A 291 -2.79 14.54 6.57
N GLY A 292 -3.73 15.35 7.05
CA GLY A 292 -5.16 15.10 6.99
C GLY A 292 -5.95 16.39 7.20
N GLN A 293 -7.24 16.33 6.90
CA GLN A 293 -8.15 17.46 6.94
C GLN A 293 -9.57 17.00 7.32
N SER A 294 -9.69 16.23 8.41
CA SER A 294 -10.98 15.63 8.80
C SER A 294 -12.04 16.66 9.18
N SER A 295 -11.67 17.85 9.67
CA SER A 295 -12.59 18.96 9.92
C SER A 295 -12.73 19.93 8.74
N GLY A 296 -11.99 19.68 7.64
CA GLY A 296 -12.03 20.47 6.42
C GLY A 296 -10.68 21.13 6.09
N LEU A 297 -10.67 21.80 4.93
CA LEU A 297 -9.49 22.53 4.44
C LEU A 297 -9.19 23.72 5.37
N PRO A 298 -7.93 23.86 5.83
CA PRO A 298 -7.49 25.07 6.51
C PRO A 298 -7.60 26.31 5.61
N ASP A 299 -7.83 27.47 6.23
CA ASP A 299 -7.81 28.74 5.52
C ASP A 299 -6.40 29.08 5.00
N PRO A 300 -6.28 29.83 3.88
CA PRO A 300 -4.99 30.27 3.36
C PRO A 300 -4.19 31.06 4.40
N ILE A 301 -2.89 30.78 4.50
CA ILE A 301 -1.99 31.49 5.42
C ILE A 301 -1.24 32.61 4.67
N PRO A 302 -1.24 33.85 5.19
CA PRO A 302 -0.32 34.89 4.76
C PRO A 302 1.15 34.49 4.96
N ILE A 303 2.01 34.69 3.96
CA ILE A 303 3.45 34.34 4.04
C ILE A 303 4.13 35.02 5.26
N THR A 304 3.66 36.20 5.65
CA THR A 304 4.15 36.94 6.83
C THR A 304 4.03 36.14 8.12
N ASP A 305 3.01 35.31 8.26
CA ASP A 305 2.77 34.53 9.47
C ASP A 305 3.80 33.40 9.59
N LEU A 306 4.33 32.93 8.46
CA LEU A 306 5.40 31.93 8.40
C LEU A 306 6.76 32.48 8.80
N ALA A 307 7.00 33.78 8.58
CA ALA A 307 8.28 34.42 8.87
C ALA A 307 8.53 34.54 10.38
N SER A 308 7.47 34.72 11.18
CA SER A 308 7.54 34.97 12.63
C SER A 308 8.32 33.90 13.42
N LYS A 309 8.29 32.65 12.95
CA LYS A 309 9.03 31.53 13.55
C LYS A 309 9.86 30.74 12.54
N SER A 310 10.05 31.23 11.31
CA SER A 310 10.79 30.54 10.24
C SER A 310 10.30 29.09 10.01
N PHE A 311 9.00 28.91 9.81
CA PHE A 311 8.40 27.58 9.70
C PHE A 311 8.87 26.80 8.47
N SER A 312 9.01 25.48 8.64
CA SER A 312 9.09 24.53 7.53
C SER A 312 7.79 23.72 7.47
N SER A 313 7.13 23.73 6.31
CA SER A 313 5.97 22.88 6.04
C SER A 313 6.33 21.86 4.98
N PRO A 314 6.97 20.72 5.35
CA PRO A 314 7.03 19.58 4.46
C PRO A 314 5.64 18.96 4.43
N GLY A 315 4.77 19.48 3.56
CA GLY A 315 3.60 18.71 3.16
C GLY A 315 4.13 17.41 2.54
N PRO A 316 3.67 16.22 2.97
CA PRO A 316 3.86 15.08 2.12
C PRO A 316 3.11 15.41 0.82
N PRO A 317 3.76 15.42 -0.37
CA PRO A 317 3.04 14.81 -1.47
C PRO A 317 2.67 13.44 -0.91
N LEU A 318 1.39 13.12 -0.79
CA LEU A 318 0.97 11.74 -0.70
C LEU A 318 1.87 11.02 -1.71
N CYS A 319 2.78 10.17 -1.26
CA CYS A 319 3.80 9.60 -2.11
C CYS A 319 3.11 8.54 -2.96
N ILE A 320 2.27 9.00 -3.89
CA ILE A 320 1.99 8.35 -5.14
C ILE A 320 3.36 8.37 -5.81
N THR A 321 3.96 7.19 -5.82
CA THR A 321 5.14 6.83 -6.60
C THR A 321 5.69 7.94 -7.51
N PRO A 322 6.94 8.40 -7.32
CA PRO A 322 7.66 8.90 -8.47
C PRO A 322 7.78 7.73 -9.45
N GLN A 323 7.11 7.82 -10.59
CA GLN A 323 7.49 7.08 -11.80
C GLN A 323 8.97 7.38 -12.11
N PRO A 324 9.66 6.45 -12.77
CA PRO A 324 10.96 5.96 -12.32
C PRO A 324 12.08 6.90 -12.70
N GLU A 325 12.84 7.36 -11.71
CA GLU A 325 14.27 7.55 -11.94
C GLU A 325 14.94 6.19 -11.83
N THR A 326 15.43 5.76 -12.99
CA THR A 326 16.20 4.56 -13.25
C THR A 326 17.33 4.35 -12.24
N SER A 327 17.35 3.19 -11.58
CA SER A 327 18.58 2.38 -11.34
C SER A 327 18.45 1.29 -10.26
N CYS A 328 17.33 1.14 -9.55
CA CYS A 328 17.21 0.09 -8.53
C CYS A 328 16.01 -0.82 -8.80
N SER A 329 16.29 -2.06 -9.21
CA SER A 329 15.34 -3.10 -9.64
C SER A 329 14.56 -3.77 -8.51
N ASN A 330 14.79 -3.39 -7.24
CA ASN A 330 14.08 -3.94 -6.09
C ASN A 330 13.28 -2.87 -5.32
N PRO A 331 11.94 -2.81 -5.48
CA PRO A 331 11.06 -1.87 -4.78
C PRO A 331 10.98 -2.11 -3.25
N GLN A 332 11.19 -3.34 -2.76
CA GLN A 332 11.08 -3.66 -1.32
C GLN A 332 12.17 -2.98 -0.49
N ALA A 333 13.33 -2.71 -1.10
CA ALA A 333 14.44 -1.98 -0.48
C ALA A 333 14.10 -0.51 -0.17
N ARG A 334 13.00 0.05 -0.72
CA ARG A 334 12.59 1.45 -0.48
C ARG A 334 11.88 1.66 0.85
N PHE A 335 11.36 0.60 1.46
CA PHE A 335 10.56 0.66 2.68
C PHE A 335 11.19 -0.08 3.87
N PHE A 336 12.00 -1.11 3.63
CA PHE A 336 12.63 -1.92 4.69
C PHE A 336 14.14 -2.05 4.46
N PRO A 337 14.98 -1.28 5.20
CA PRO A 337 16.43 -1.29 5.03
C PRO A 337 17.11 -2.64 5.33
N SER A 338 16.43 -3.55 6.04
CA SER A 338 16.94 -4.88 6.42
C SER A 338 16.93 -5.91 5.29
N CYS A 339 16.39 -5.58 4.11
CA CYS A 339 16.29 -6.48 2.96
C CYS A 339 17.31 -6.15 1.85
N ARG A 340 18.57 -5.83 2.22
CA ARG A 340 19.69 -5.79 1.27
C ARG A 340 20.45 -7.13 1.33
N PRO A 341 20.29 -8.07 0.38
CA PRO A 341 21.48 -8.68 -0.17
C PRO A 341 22.16 -7.63 -1.06
N GLU A 342 23.49 -7.59 -1.02
CA GLU A 342 24.35 -6.65 -1.76
C GLU A 342 23.87 -6.47 -3.21
N CYS A 343 23.85 -5.21 -3.69
CA CYS A 343 23.42 -4.83 -5.03
C CYS A 343 24.19 -5.56 -6.13
#